data_AF-A0AAU5RJI1-F1
#
_entry.id   AF-A0AAU5RJI1-F1
#
_cell.length_a   1.000
_cell.length_b   1.000
_cell.length_c   1.000
_cell.angle_alpha   90.00
_cell.angle_beta   90.00
_cell.angle_gamma   90.00
#
_symmetry.space_group_name_H-M   'P 1'
#
loop_
_entity.id
_entity.type
_entity.pdbx_description
1 polymer ?
#
loop_
_entity_poly.entity_id
_entity_poly.type
_entity_poly.pdbx_seq_one_letter_code
_entity_poly.pdbx_strand_id
1 'polypeptide(L)'
;MRRNRNRNRNRNRNRNRTRTRIRSLAVAAVALVAALGVVPTASAAPEASGSRAAYRCTPGYFCIYSDWNGGGTRCQWSQARKANTADDCSFIQRGHNVRSVRNDTGHRVQYYTRTNYHGRVGSTPSHAGGNLQGNYQIRSFKPQ
;
A
#
# COMPACT_ATOMS: atom_id res chain seq x y z
N MET A 1 0.83 41.06 41.78
CA MET A 1 -0.32 41.93 41.42
C MET A 1 -0.14 42.43 39.98
N ARG A 2 -1.26 42.61 39.26
CA ARG A 2 -1.46 43.27 37.94
C ARG A 2 -1.40 42.40 36.67
N ARG A 3 -2.63 42.15 36.20
CA ARG A 3 -3.09 41.71 34.87
C ARG A 3 -2.56 42.64 33.76
N ASN A 4 -2.36 42.14 32.54
CA ASN A 4 -3.19 42.63 31.44
C ASN A 4 -3.29 41.65 30.25
N ARG A 5 -4.52 41.53 29.75
CA ARG A 5 -4.91 40.76 28.57
C ARG A 5 -4.59 41.58 27.32
N ASN A 6 -4.19 40.95 26.21
CA ASN A 6 -4.80 41.37 24.96
C ASN A 6 -4.91 40.23 23.94
N ARG A 7 -6.13 40.03 23.46
CA ARG A 7 -6.51 39.18 22.34
C ARG A 7 -6.20 39.96 21.06
N ASN A 8 -5.71 39.31 20.00
CA ASN A 8 -6.28 39.62 18.70
C ASN A 8 -6.24 38.45 17.72
N ARG A 9 -7.43 38.14 17.20
CA ARG A 9 -7.68 37.23 16.09
C ARG A 9 -7.36 37.97 14.81
N ASN A 10 -6.72 37.33 13.83
CA ASN A 10 -6.99 37.72 12.45
C ASN A 10 -6.99 36.52 11.51
N ARG A 11 -8.18 36.21 11.01
CA ARG A 11 -8.42 35.36 9.84
C ARG A 11 -8.11 36.21 8.63
N ASN A 12 -7.33 35.73 7.67
CA ASN A 12 -7.46 36.25 6.32
C ASN A 12 -7.35 35.18 5.25
N ARG A 13 -8.33 35.22 4.35
CA ARG A 13 -8.55 34.36 3.19
C ARG A 13 -7.90 35.02 1.98
N ASN A 14 -7.24 34.26 1.11
CA ASN A 14 -7.09 34.59 -0.32
C ASN A 14 -6.73 33.29 -1.05
N ARG A 15 -7.57 32.64 -1.86
CA ARG A 15 -8.24 33.05 -3.12
C ARG A 15 -7.27 33.64 -4.15
N ASN A 16 -6.47 32.77 -4.77
CA ASN A 16 -5.92 33.06 -6.10
C ASN A 16 -6.62 32.19 -7.15
N ARG A 17 -7.57 32.84 -7.85
CA ARG A 17 -8.07 32.45 -9.16
C ARG A 17 -7.06 32.95 -10.18
N THR A 18 -6.57 32.07 -11.04
CA THR A 18 -5.98 32.47 -12.32
C THR A 18 -6.71 31.73 -13.43
N ARG A 19 -7.64 32.48 -14.04
CA ARG A 19 -8.34 32.14 -15.28
C ARG A 19 -7.36 32.34 -16.42
N THR A 20 -7.10 31.31 -17.21
CA THR A 20 -6.47 31.46 -18.53
C THR A 20 -7.53 31.12 -19.57
N ARG A 21 -8.05 32.16 -20.24
CA ARG A 21 -8.91 32.06 -21.43
C ARG A 21 -8.00 32.07 -22.66
N ILE A 22 -8.13 31.08 -23.54
CA ILE A 22 -7.62 31.12 -24.92
C ILE A 22 -8.70 30.45 -25.78
N ARG A 23 -9.63 31.25 -26.31
CA ARG A 23 -9.75 31.70 -27.70
C ARG A 23 -10.08 30.57 -28.68
N SER A 24 -11.38 30.49 -28.95
CA SER A 24 -12.03 29.74 -30.01
C SER A 24 -11.50 30.11 -31.40
N LEU A 25 -11.16 29.11 -32.20
CA LEU A 25 -11.04 29.23 -33.65
C LEU A 25 -11.94 28.16 -34.26
N ALA A 26 -13.01 28.61 -34.90
CA ALA A 26 -13.87 27.78 -35.73
C ALA A 26 -13.35 27.86 -37.18
N VAL A 27 -13.11 26.70 -37.81
CA VAL A 27 -13.01 26.55 -39.26
C VAL A 27 -13.74 25.28 -39.67
N ALA A 28 -14.50 25.39 -40.74
CA ALA A 28 -15.51 24.46 -41.22
C ALA A 28 -14.97 23.37 -42.17
N ALA A 29 -15.84 22.37 -42.36
CA ALA A 29 -16.05 21.53 -43.54
C ALA A 29 -15.25 20.22 -43.75
N VAL A 30 -16.00 19.12 -43.50
CA VAL A 30 -16.22 17.88 -44.27
C VAL A 30 -15.06 17.22 -45.02
N ALA A 31 -14.71 16.01 -44.59
CA ALA A 31 -14.33 14.91 -45.47
C ALA A 31 -14.87 13.59 -44.88
N LEU A 32 -15.87 13.01 -45.53
CA LEU A 32 -16.38 11.68 -45.24
C LEU A 32 -15.45 10.67 -45.92
N VAL A 33 -14.48 10.12 -45.19
CA VAL A 33 -13.63 9.04 -45.70
C VAL A 33 -14.22 7.72 -45.20
N ALA A 34 -14.74 6.93 -46.13
CA ALA A 34 -15.09 5.53 -45.88
C ALA A 34 -13.80 4.73 -45.61
N ALA A 35 -13.40 4.65 -44.34
CA ALA A 35 -12.34 3.75 -43.92
C ALA A 35 -12.91 2.33 -43.84
N LEU A 36 -12.49 1.50 -44.79
CA LEU A 36 -12.67 0.05 -44.76
C LEU A 36 -12.24 -0.46 -43.38
N GLY A 37 -13.15 -1.17 -42.71
CA GLY A 37 -12.97 -1.69 -41.36
C GLY A 37 -11.76 -2.59 -41.26
N VAL A 38 -10.65 -2.04 -40.76
CA VAL A 38 -9.59 -2.83 -40.16
C VAL A 38 -10.12 -3.23 -38.80
N VAL A 39 -10.65 -4.45 -38.70
CA VAL A 39 -10.98 -5.07 -37.42
C VAL A 39 -9.67 -5.08 -36.62
N PRO A 40 -9.58 -4.40 -35.46
CA PRO A 40 -8.44 -4.60 -34.59
C PRO A 40 -8.56 -6.06 -34.13
N THR A 41 -7.70 -6.92 -34.66
CA THR A 41 -7.33 -8.14 -33.97
C THR A 41 -6.67 -7.68 -32.68
N ALA A 42 -7.49 -7.52 -31.64
CA ALA A 42 -7.01 -7.39 -30.29
C ALA A 42 -6.16 -8.64 -30.03
N SER A 43 -4.85 -8.51 -30.22
CA SER A 43 -3.89 -9.43 -29.65
C SER A 43 -4.11 -9.30 -28.15
N ALA A 44 -4.89 -10.24 -27.60
CA ALA A 44 -4.92 -10.49 -26.18
C ALA A 44 -3.47 -10.78 -25.80
N ALA A 45 -2.80 -9.78 -25.22
CA ALA A 45 -1.54 -10.01 -24.55
C ALA A 45 -1.78 -11.18 -23.59
N PRO A 46 -0.90 -12.18 -23.53
CA PRO A 46 -1.07 -13.27 -22.59
C PRO A 46 -1.20 -12.63 -21.20
N GLU A 47 -2.38 -12.76 -20.59
CA GLU A 47 -2.55 -12.48 -19.19
C GLU A 47 -1.52 -13.36 -18.49
N ALA A 48 -0.45 -12.73 -17.98
CA ALA A 48 0.52 -13.41 -17.15
C ALA A 48 -0.30 -14.17 -16.11
N SER A 49 -0.30 -15.50 -16.21
CA SER A 49 -1.14 -16.36 -15.39
C SER A 49 -0.64 -16.21 -13.97
N GLY A 50 -1.17 -15.20 -13.28
CA GLY A 50 -0.79 -14.84 -11.93
C GLY A 50 -1.05 -16.06 -11.08
N SER A 51 0.02 -16.68 -10.59
CA SER A 51 -0.07 -17.83 -9.70
C SER A 51 -1.04 -17.47 -8.58
N ARG A 52 -2.15 -18.22 -8.48
CA ARG A 52 -3.20 -17.96 -7.48
C ARG A 52 -2.54 -17.85 -6.12
N ALA A 53 -2.87 -16.80 -5.37
CA ALA A 53 -2.20 -16.54 -4.12
C ALA A 53 -2.33 -17.74 -3.15
N ALA A 54 -1.16 -18.24 -2.72
CA ALA A 54 -1.01 -19.46 -1.96
C ALA A 54 -0.62 -19.12 -0.51
N TYR A 55 -1.46 -18.36 0.17
CA TYR A 55 -1.23 -18.05 1.58
C TYR A 55 -1.41 -19.30 2.44
N ARG A 56 -0.30 -19.82 2.96
CA ARG A 56 -0.27 -20.86 3.98
C ARG A 56 0.01 -20.23 5.34
N CYS A 57 -1.00 -19.68 5.99
CA CYS A 57 -0.86 -19.08 7.32
C CYS A 57 -1.71 -19.86 8.32
N THR A 58 -1.13 -20.21 9.46
CA THR A 58 -1.87 -20.97 10.49
C THR A 58 -2.98 -20.08 11.07
N PRO A 59 -4.21 -20.58 11.25
CA PRO A 59 -5.27 -19.82 11.91
C PRO A 59 -4.81 -19.26 13.26
N GLY A 60 -5.09 -17.99 13.53
CA GLY A 60 -4.64 -17.29 14.73
C GLY A 60 -3.23 -16.67 14.64
N TYR A 61 -2.55 -16.78 13.50
CA TYR A 61 -1.19 -16.25 13.32
C TYR A 61 -1.16 -15.02 12.41
N PHE A 62 -0.14 -14.18 12.63
CA PHE A 62 0.31 -13.21 11.65
C PHE A 62 1.51 -13.78 10.88
N CYS A 63 1.42 -13.82 9.56
CA CYS A 63 2.44 -14.38 8.68
C CYS A 63 3.03 -13.33 7.73
N ILE A 64 4.34 -13.38 7.55
CA ILE A 64 5.07 -12.60 6.54
C ILE A 64 5.83 -13.53 5.61
N TYR A 65 5.98 -13.10 4.36
CA TYR A 65 6.53 -13.90 3.27
C TYR A 65 7.61 -13.13 2.53
N SER A 66 8.67 -13.85 2.14
CA SER A 66 9.78 -13.28 1.38
C SER A 66 9.45 -13.07 -0.10
N ASP A 67 8.34 -13.63 -0.59
CA ASP A 67 7.90 -13.49 -1.99
C ASP A 67 6.43 -13.06 -2.09
N TRP A 68 6.02 -12.72 -3.31
CA TRP A 68 4.67 -12.28 -3.64
C TRP A 68 3.65 -13.39 -3.41
N ASN A 69 2.39 -13.00 -3.20
CA ASN A 69 1.24 -13.89 -3.18
C ASN A 69 1.34 -15.07 -2.18
N GLY A 70 2.04 -14.87 -1.06
CA GLY A 70 2.25 -15.91 -0.04
C GLY A 70 3.36 -16.92 -0.35
N GLY A 71 4.19 -16.67 -1.36
CA GLY A 71 5.31 -17.53 -1.74
C GLY A 71 6.57 -17.34 -0.90
N GLY A 72 7.60 -18.13 -1.22
CA GLY A 72 8.93 -18.02 -0.60
C GLY A 72 9.00 -18.50 0.85
N THR A 73 9.98 -17.98 1.59
CA THR A 73 10.16 -18.28 3.01
C THR A 73 9.08 -17.59 3.83
N ARG A 74 8.46 -18.34 4.73
CA ARG A 74 7.40 -17.85 5.61
C ARG A 74 7.90 -17.79 7.05
N CYS A 75 7.57 -16.69 7.72
CA CYS A 75 7.67 -16.57 9.17
C CYS A 75 6.30 -16.25 9.75
N GLN A 76 5.99 -16.77 10.94
CA GLN A 76 4.69 -16.58 11.57
C GLN A 76 4.79 -16.45 13.08
N TRP A 77 3.83 -15.75 13.68
CA TRP A 77 3.75 -15.55 15.13
C TRP A 77 2.31 -15.66 15.63
N SER A 78 2.13 -16.37 16.74
CA SER A 78 0.86 -16.42 17.49
C SER A 78 0.76 -15.30 18.53
N GLN A 79 1.90 -14.75 18.95
CA GLN A 79 1.94 -13.64 19.87
C GLN A 79 1.31 -12.41 19.23
N ALA A 80 0.49 -11.68 19.99
CA ALA A 80 -0.19 -10.47 19.49
C ALA A 80 0.79 -9.37 19.05
N ARG A 81 2.02 -9.35 19.59
CA ARG A 81 3.06 -8.38 19.23
C ARG A 81 4.45 -9.01 19.20
N LYS A 82 5.34 -8.47 18.37
CA LYS A 82 6.79 -8.78 18.37
C LYS A 82 7.60 -7.50 18.18
N ALA A 83 8.53 -7.23 19.09
CA ALA A 83 9.36 -6.03 19.09
C ALA A 83 10.51 -6.09 18.09
N ASN A 84 10.99 -7.29 17.75
CA ASN A 84 11.94 -7.53 16.67
C ASN A 84 11.61 -8.85 15.96
N THR A 85 11.05 -8.78 14.75
CA THR A 85 10.73 -9.97 13.93
C THR A 85 11.99 -10.72 13.49
N ALA A 86 13.14 -10.05 13.44
CA ALA A 86 14.41 -10.66 13.11
C ALA A 86 14.90 -11.64 14.19
N ASP A 87 14.29 -11.72 15.37
CA ASP A 87 14.73 -12.69 16.38
C ASP A 87 14.40 -14.14 15.94
N ASP A 88 13.29 -14.34 15.23
CA ASP A 88 12.79 -15.68 14.87
C ASP A 88 12.45 -15.82 13.37
N CYS A 89 12.84 -14.85 12.53
CA CYS A 89 12.59 -14.90 11.10
C CYS A 89 13.88 -14.86 10.26
N SER A 90 14.27 -16.01 9.73
CA SER A 90 15.55 -16.22 9.06
C SER A 90 15.78 -15.35 7.83
N PHE A 91 14.75 -15.04 7.04
CA PHE A 91 14.94 -14.18 5.86
C PHE A 91 15.07 -12.70 6.25
N ILE A 92 14.40 -12.27 7.32
CA ILE A 92 14.59 -10.93 7.87
C ILE A 92 16.00 -10.79 8.49
N GLN A 93 16.47 -11.81 9.21
CA GLN A 93 17.84 -11.86 9.74
C GLN A 93 18.90 -11.66 8.65
N ARG A 94 18.68 -12.27 7.48
CA ARG A 94 19.55 -12.16 6.31
C ARG A 94 19.37 -10.87 5.50
N GLY A 95 18.55 -9.93 5.95
CA GLY A 95 18.36 -8.65 5.27
C GLY A 95 17.36 -8.68 4.10
N HIS A 96 16.66 -9.79 3.86
CA HIS A 96 15.65 -9.84 2.79
C HIS A 96 14.39 -9.04 3.16
N ASN A 97 13.76 -8.46 2.14
CA ASN A 97 12.53 -7.69 2.27
C ASN A 97 11.30 -8.58 2.40
N VAL A 98 10.23 -8.03 2.98
CA VAL A 98 8.91 -8.67 2.99
C VAL A 98 8.17 -8.27 1.72
N ARG A 99 7.58 -9.26 1.04
CA ARG A 99 6.84 -9.05 -0.22
C ARG A 99 5.35 -9.22 -0.05
N SER A 100 4.90 -10.08 0.84
CA SER A 100 3.48 -10.26 1.13
C SER A 100 3.22 -10.64 2.58
N VAL A 101 1.99 -10.42 3.03
CA VAL A 101 1.55 -10.71 4.40
C VAL A 101 0.18 -11.39 4.40
N ARG A 102 -0.07 -12.18 5.43
CA ARG A 102 -1.39 -12.73 5.76
C ARG A 102 -1.64 -12.57 7.24
N ASN A 103 -2.81 -12.08 7.60
CA ASN A 103 -3.24 -11.92 8.98
C ASN A 103 -4.47 -12.79 9.22
N ASP A 104 -4.27 -13.96 9.80
CA ASP A 104 -5.36 -14.84 10.24
C ASP A 104 -5.59 -14.74 11.75
N THR A 105 -5.14 -13.64 12.37
CA THR A 105 -5.53 -13.29 13.74
C THR A 105 -6.95 -12.69 13.75
N GLY A 106 -7.55 -12.64 14.93
CA GLY A 106 -8.89 -12.04 15.14
C GLY A 106 -8.94 -10.52 15.12
N HIS A 107 -7.81 -9.81 14.92
CA HIS A 107 -7.74 -8.35 14.99
C HIS A 107 -6.83 -7.79 13.90
N ARG A 108 -6.82 -6.46 13.75
CA ARG A 108 -5.98 -5.78 12.76
C ARG A 108 -4.55 -5.65 13.28
N VAL A 109 -3.57 -6.09 12.48
CA VAL A 109 -2.14 -5.99 12.84
C VAL A 109 -1.51 -4.78 12.16
N GLN A 110 -0.83 -3.92 12.93
CA GLN A 110 0.04 -2.86 12.41
C GLN A 110 1.48 -3.33 12.36
N TYR A 111 2.22 -2.93 11.33
CA TYR A 111 3.63 -3.29 11.18
C TYR A 111 4.51 -2.10 10.80
N TYR A 112 5.77 -2.25 11.16
CA TYR A 112 6.74 -1.17 11.28
C TYR A 112 8.08 -1.59 10.68
N THR A 113 8.82 -0.64 10.10
CA THR A 113 10.13 -0.91 9.49
C THR A 113 11.29 -0.87 10.45
N ARG A 114 11.08 -0.45 11.71
CA ARG A 114 12.08 -0.50 12.76
C ARG A 114 11.60 -1.39 13.91
N THR A 115 12.55 -1.78 14.77
CA THR A 115 12.23 -2.50 16.01
C THR A 115 11.42 -1.59 16.94
N ASN A 116 10.80 -2.19 17.96
CA ASN A 116 10.08 -1.49 19.02
C ASN A 116 8.96 -0.55 18.51
N TYR A 117 8.32 -0.91 17.40
CA TYR A 117 7.11 -0.25 16.87
C TYR A 117 7.34 1.18 16.33
N HIS A 118 8.50 1.44 15.73
CA HIS A 118 8.81 2.73 15.10
C HIS A 118 8.80 2.66 13.56
N GLY A 119 8.38 3.74 12.90
CA GLY A 119 8.31 3.80 11.44
C GLY A 119 7.17 2.95 10.88
N ARG A 120 5.93 3.31 11.18
CA ARG A 120 4.73 2.60 10.71
C ARG A 120 4.67 2.65 9.19
N VAL A 121 4.48 1.50 8.56
CA VAL A 121 4.34 1.41 7.08
C VAL A 121 3.01 0.84 6.63
N GLY A 122 2.30 0.13 7.49
CA GLY A 122 1.03 -0.43 7.09
C GLY A 122 0.33 -1.20 8.18
N SER A 123 -0.76 -1.84 7.77
CA SER A 123 -1.55 -2.71 8.61
C SER A 123 -2.42 -3.62 7.76
N THR A 124 -2.74 -4.80 8.27
CA THR A 124 -3.60 -5.77 7.59
C THR A 124 -4.81 -6.08 8.47
N PRO A 125 -6.06 -5.95 7.97
CA PRO A 125 -7.27 -6.38 8.67
C PRO A 125 -7.22 -7.85 9.11
N SER A 126 -8.10 -8.19 10.04
CA SER A 126 -8.36 -9.58 10.43
C SER A 126 -8.79 -10.40 9.22
N HIS A 127 -8.29 -11.63 9.09
CA HIS A 127 -8.54 -12.57 7.99
C HIS A 127 -8.24 -12.03 6.58
N ALA A 128 -7.33 -11.05 6.47
CA ALA A 128 -6.93 -10.43 5.21
C ALA A 128 -5.44 -10.64 4.92
N GLY A 129 -5.03 -10.39 3.68
CA GLY A 129 -3.65 -10.50 3.25
C GLY A 129 -3.44 -9.83 1.90
N GLY A 130 -2.19 -9.71 1.49
CA GLY A 130 -1.85 -9.06 0.23
C GLY A 130 -0.37 -8.80 0.05
N ASN A 131 -0.04 -8.36 -1.16
CA ASN A 131 1.29 -7.91 -1.53
C ASN A 131 1.56 -6.54 -0.92
N LEU A 132 2.76 -6.37 -0.37
CA LEU A 132 3.21 -5.11 0.18
C LEU A 132 3.78 -4.24 -0.95
N GLN A 133 3.37 -2.97 -0.96
CA GLN A 133 4.03 -1.99 -1.82
C GLN A 133 5.31 -1.52 -1.12
N GLY A 134 6.45 -1.67 -1.78
CA GLY A 134 7.75 -1.17 -1.32
C GLY A 134 8.86 -2.22 -1.22
N ASN A 135 10.02 -1.75 -0.77
CA ASN A 135 11.23 -2.55 -0.55
C ASN A 135 11.73 -2.31 0.88
N TYR A 136 11.16 -3.04 1.84
CA TYR A 136 11.52 -2.91 3.24
C TYR A 136 11.31 -4.22 4.01
N GLN A 137 11.87 -4.26 5.20
CA GLN A 137 11.62 -5.29 6.20
C GLN A 137 10.47 -4.85 7.12
N ILE A 138 9.62 -5.79 7.51
CA ILE A 138 8.78 -5.60 8.70
C ILE A 138 9.64 -6.03 9.88
N ARG A 139 10.05 -5.08 10.72
CA ARG A 139 10.94 -5.28 11.88
C ARG A 139 10.17 -5.41 13.19
N SER A 140 8.93 -4.94 13.27
CA SER A 140 8.06 -5.16 14.43
C SER A 140 6.59 -5.05 14.06
N PHE A 141 5.70 -5.62 14.89
CA PHE A 141 4.25 -5.53 14.72
C PHE A 141 3.49 -5.59 16.05
N LYS A 142 2.31 -4.99 16.10
CA LYS A 142 1.39 -5.04 17.24
C LYS A 142 -0.07 -4.88 16.78
N PRO A 143 -1.08 -5.21 17.61
CA PRO A 143 -2.47 -4.91 17.31
C PRO A 143 -2.65 -3.39 17.14
N GLN A 144 -3.60 -2.97 16.31
CA GLN A 144 -4.05 -1.57 16.31
C GLN A 144 -4.93 -1.24 17.50
#